data_AF-A0A1C4WLF6-F1
#
_entry.id   AF-A0A1C4WLF6-F1
#
_cell.length_a   1.000
_cell.length_b   1.000
_cell.length_c   1.000
_cell.angle_alpha   90.00
_cell.angle_beta   90.00
_cell.angle_gamma   90.00
#
_symmetry.space_group_name_H-M   'P 1'
#
loop_
_entity.id
_entity.type
_entity.pdbx_description
1 polymer ?
#
loop_
_entity_poly.entity_id
_entity_poly.type
_entity_poly.pdbx_seq_one_letter_code
_entity_poly.pdbx_strand_id
1 'polypeptide(L)'
;MVGDSSVDRELTSVGGGREDGEVARRTAEFFARRSPQNVLVVVTGPPTSTASATVRRAVVLSNRQLRPSSVDPAAAERDPSLPPLGSIDLALDAAGKPPRELAARILGFVGSTGPPAEAAAGDLLGDASPRSLLIDGVDESSDSKALVDDVVGPIVDRAAERDLRILVGFRSPAVGLRLALLARRIAGLREAEHLARENRRRIEARVRGLPPAKPRASQLRIRLTALLAAAREPDPGPLLEHLAAMEQGTDRALHEVTALRHELTARATEHQQLRGLLDAHRARAVAGGLTEHRGIGRFYRRAHDLLWAGPCDLADAVHAYAEAVRRALDDRREGAPS
;
A
#
# COMPACT_ATOMS: atom_id res chain seq x y z
N MET A 1 6.85 29.56 -12.74
CA MET A 1 5.78 29.01 -11.89
C MET A 1 6.39 28.70 -10.54
N VAL A 2 6.02 29.45 -9.50
CA VAL A 2 6.39 29.10 -8.12
C VAL A 2 5.58 27.85 -7.81
N GLY A 3 6.23 26.69 -7.66
CA GLY A 3 5.54 25.47 -7.27
C GLY A 3 4.85 25.70 -5.94
N ASP A 4 3.55 25.40 -5.88
CA ASP A 4 2.77 25.52 -4.66
C ASP A 4 3.45 24.67 -3.57
N SER A 5 3.64 25.23 -2.37
CA SER A 5 4.35 24.55 -1.27
C SER A 5 3.69 23.20 -0.97
N SER A 6 4.50 22.15 -0.83
CA SER A 6 4.03 20.81 -0.45
C SER A 6 3.54 20.70 1.00
N VAL A 7 3.65 21.78 1.77
CA VAL A 7 3.24 21.88 3.15
C VAL A 7 2.44 23.17 3.32
N ASP A 8 1.25 23.05 3.90
CA ASP A 8 0.41 24.18 4.29
C ASP A 8 1.11 25.01 5.38
N ARG A 9 0.95 26.34 5.32
CA ARG A 9 1.69 27.28 6.17
C ARG A 9 1.45 27.02 7.66
N GLU A 10 0.25 26.60 8.02
CA GLU A 10 -0.18 26.26 9.38
C GLU A 10 0.63 25.10 10.00
N LEU A 11 1.21 24.23 9.16
CA LEU A 11 2.00 23.08 9.61
C LEU A 11 3.50 23.36 9.65
N THR A 12 3.94 24.55 9.24
CA THR A 12 5.38 24.90 9.15
C THR A 12 5.99 25.33 10.48
N SER A 13 5.18 25.68 11.49
CA SER A 13 5.69 26.11 12.80
C SER A 13 5.90 24.91 13.74
N VAL A 14 7.16 24.62 14.06
CA VAL A 14 7.53 23.70 15.15
C VAL A 14 7.28 24.44 16.47
N GLY A 15 6.15 24.17 17.11
CA GLY A 15 5.86 24.73 18.44
C GLY A 15 6.91 24.29 19.45
N GLY A 16 7.35 25.18 20.36
CA GLY A 16 8.39 24.91 21.36
C GLY A 16 7.99 23.99 22.52
N GLY A 17 7.01 23.11 22.32
CA GLY A 17 6.48 22.22 23.34
C GLY A 17 7.28 20.91 23.48
N ARG A 18 7.11 20.23 24.62
CA ARG A 18 7.62 18.88 24.83
C ARG A 18 6.95 17.91 23.85
N GLU A 19 7.74 17.01 23.26
CA GLU A 19 7.22 16.04 22.29
C GLU A 19 6.43 14.92 22.96
N ASP A 20 5.34 14.52 22.31
CA ASP A 20 4.69 13.24 22.56
C ASP A 20 5.49 12.12 21.89
N GLY A 21 6.20 11.34 22.69
CA GLY A 21 7.09 10.27 22.20
C GLY A 21 6.35 9.09 21.56
N GLU A 22 5.11 8.79 21.97
CA GLU A 22 4.34 7.71 21.36
C GLU A 22 3.87 8.14 19.96
N VAL A 23 3.29 9.34 19.85
CA VAL A 23 2.86 9.90 18.56
C VAL A 23 4.06 10.05 17.61
N ALA A 24 5.22 10.46 18.12
CA ALA A 24 6.42 10.62 17.31
C ALA A 24 6.87 9.30 16.72
N ARG A 25 7.03 8.26 17.56
CA ARG A 25 7.43 6.92 17.13
C ARG A 25 6.43 6.32 16.13
N ARG A 26 5.12 6.42 16.41
CA ARG A 26 4.09 5.89 15.52
C ARG A 26 4.07 6.59 14.16
N THR A 27 4.21 7.92 14.15
CA THR A 27 4.28 8.72 12.92
C THR A 27 5.53 8.38 12.11
N ALA A 28 6.68 8.27 12.78
CA ALA A 28 7.94 7.89 12.15
C ALA A 28 7.92 6.48 11.57
N GLU A 29 7.46 5.48 12.33
CA GLU A 29 7.31 4.09 11.85
C GLU A 29 6.35 3.99 10.66
N PHE A 30 5.28 4.78 10.66
CA PHE A 30 4.30 4.82 9.58
C PHE A 30 4.89 5.35 8.27
N PHE A 31 5.50 6.54 8.29
CA PHE A 31 6.09 7.14 7.09
C PHE A 31 7.41 6.48 6.68
N ALA A 32 8.13 5.86 7.60
CA ALA A 32 9.27 4.98 7.29
C ALA A 32 8.86 3.65 6.65
N ARG A 33 7.56 3.40 6.45
CA ARG A 33 7.00 2.13 5.93
C ARG A 33 7.37 0.89 6.77
N ARG A 34 7.67 1.10 8.06
CA ARG A 34 7.94 0.02 9.03
C ARG A 34 6.67 -0.53 9.68
N SER A 35 5.56 0.22 9.57
CA SER A 35 4.22 -0.24 9.91
C SER A 35 3.53 -0.89 8.70
N PRO A 36 2.71 -1.94 8.88
CA PRO A 36 1.88 -2.49 7.80
C PRO A 36 0.65 -1.60 7.47
N GLN A 37 0.39 -0.54 8.23
CA GLN A 37 -0.80 0.30 8.08
C GLN A 37 -0.68 1.27 6.90
N ASN A 38 -1.68 1.35 6.03
CA ASN A 38 -1.73 2.39 4.99
C ASN A 38 -2.41 3.67 5.48
N VAL A 39 -3.21 3.58 6.54
CA VAL A 39 -3.94 4.72 7.11
C VAL A 39 -3.69 4.77 8.61
N LEU A 40 -3.10 5.86 9.09
CA LEU A 40 -2.86 6.10 10.51
C LEU A 40 -3.79 7.21 11.00
N VAL A 41 -4.64 6.91 11.98
CA VAL A 41 -5.47 7.90 12.66
C VAL A 41 -4.76 8.37 13.93
N VAL A 42 -4.66 9.68 14.11
CA VAL A 42 -4.04 10.32 15.29
C VAL A 42 -5.00 11.37 15.84
N VAL A 43 -5.23 11.35 17.16
CA VAL A 43 -5.87 12.48 17.85
C VAL A 43 -4.77 13.47 18.19
N THR A 44 -4.66 14.53 17.41
CA THR A 44 -3.63 15.56 17.57
C THR A 44 -3.97 16.54 18.69
N GLY A 45 -5.23 16.67 19.10
CA GLY A 45 -5.60 17.65 20.14
C GLY A 45 -5.56 19.10 19.61
N PRO A 46 -5.77 20.10 20.47
CA PRO A 46 -5.67 21.51 20.07
C PRO A 46 -4.27 21.84 19.53
N PRO A 47 -4.09 22.92 18.75
CA PRO A 47 -2.80 23.28 18.16
C PRO A 47 -1.65 23.43 19.17
N THR A 48 -1.95 23.73 20.44
CA THR A 48 -0.96 23.87 21.52
C THR A 48 -0.56 22.55 22.18
N SER A 49 -1.19 21.43 21.81
CA SER A 49 -0.91 20.12 22.41
C SER A 49 0.48 19.59 22.00
N THR A 50 0.99 18.68 22.81
CA THR A 50 2.24 17.95 22.52
C THR A 50 2.11 17.07 21.28
N ALA A 51 0.97 16.42 21.07
CA ALA A 51 0.70 15.58 19.90
C ALA A 51 0.65 16.39 18.59
N SER A 52 0.00 17.55 18.59
CA SER A 52 -0.05 18.47 17.45
C SER A 52 1.35 19.03 17.14
N ALA A 53 2.10 19.42 18.18
CA ALA A 53 3.50 19.84 18.02
C ALA A 53 4.39 18.73 17.44
N THR A 54 4.23 17.48 17.90
CA THR A 54 4.93 16.31 17.36
C THR A 54 4.62 16.09 15.88
N VAL A 55 3.35 16.17 15.47
CA VAL A 55 2.96 16.02 14.06
C VAL A 55 3.57 17.12 13.18
N ARG A 56 3.51 18.38 13.62
CA ARG A 56 4.16 19.48 12.88
C ARG A 56 5.68 19.32 12.82
N ARG A 57 6.32 18.88 13.91
CA ARG A 57 7.76 18.56 13.92
C ARG A 57 8.10 17.48 12.89
N ALA A 58 7.30 16.42 12.81
CA ALA A 58 7.47 15.36 11.82
C ALA A 58 7.38 15.90 10.37
N VAL A 59 6.44 16.80 10.08
CA VAL A 59 6.31 17.47 8.77
C VAL A 59 7.53 18.33 8.45
N VAL A 60 7.93 19.22 9.36
CA VAL A 60 9.04 20.15 9.14
C VAL A 60 10.36 19.40 8.97
N LEU A 61 10.64 18.41 9.83
CA LEU A 61 11.91 17.70 9.80
C LEU A 61 11.99 16.65 8.70
N SER A 62 10.88 16.15 8.18
CA SER A 62 10.89 15.29 6.99
C SER A 62 10.95 16.09 5.68
N ASN A 63 10.62 17.38 5.68
CA ASN A 63 10.68 18.21 4.48
C ASN A 63 12.07 18.84 4.27
N ARG A 64 12.67 18.62 3.10
CA ARG A 64 14.01 19.12 2.77
C ARG A 64 14.14 20.64 2.76
N GLN A 65 13.07 21.35 2.41
CA GLN A 65 13.04 22.81 2.32
C GLN A 65 12.78 23.48 3.67
N LEU A 66 12.05 22.79 4.56
CA LEU A 66 11.67 23.33 5.87
C LEU A 66 12.61 22.90 7.00
N ARG A 67 13.41 21.84 6.81
CA ARG A 67 14.33 21.34 7.84
C ARG A 67 15.35 22.42 8.22
N PRO A 68 15.45 22.81 9.52
CA PRO A 68 16.42 23.80 9.97
C PRO A 68 17.86 23.33 9.75
N SER A 69 18.75 24.24 9.33
CA SER A 69 20.17 23.94 9.10
C SER A 69 20.94 23.55 10.37
N SER A 70 20.39 23.87 11.55
CA SER A 70 20.97 23.51 12.86
C SER A 70 20.78 22.03 13.21
N VAL A 71 19.90 21.31 12.52
CA VAL A 71 19.66 19.89 12.74
C VAL A 71 20.66 19.07 11.92
N ASP A 72 21.52 18.30 12.59
CA ASP A 72 22.44 17.37 11.93
C ASP A 72 21.65 16.29 11.15
N PRO A 73 21.77 16.23 9.81
CA PRO A 73 21.09 15.23 8.99
C PRO A 73 21.39 13.79 9.42
N ALA A 74 22.63 13.50 9.78
CA ALA A 74 23.06 12.14 10.12
C ALA A 74 22.50 11.70 11.48
N ALA A 75 22.34 12.63 12.42
CA ALA A 75 21.66 12.36 13.69
C ALA A 75 20.15 12.17 13.50
N ALA A 76 19.52 13.03 12.69
CA ALA A 76 18.09 12.96 12.42
C ALA A 76 17.67 11.66 11.71
N GLU A 77 18.49 11.13 10.80
CA GLU A 77 18.23 9.85 10.12
C GLU A 77 18.30 8.63 11.05
N ARG A 78 19.05 8.73 12.15
CA ARG A 78 19.18 7.68 13.17
C ARG A 78 18.11 7.76 14.25
N ASP A 79 17.38 8.86 14.35
CA ASP A 79 16.34 9.06 15.36
C ASP A 79 15.07 8.28 14.98
N PRO A 80 14.67 7.25 15.76
CA PRO A 80 13.48 6.46 15.46
C PRO A 80 12.16 7.23 15.68
N SER A 81 12.20 8.40 16.31
CA SER A 81 11.04 9.29 16.50
C SER A 81 10.79 10.21 15.32
N LEU A 82 11.72 10.24 14.34
CA LEU A 82 11.62 11.09 13.16
C LEU A 82 11.29 10.29 11.91
N PRO A 83 10.32 10.75 11.09
CA PRO A 83 10.16 10.22 9.75
C PRO A 83 11.42 10.47 8.90
N PRO A 84 11.74 9.57 7.96
CA PRO A 84 12.83 9.77 7.03
C PRO A 84 12.66 11.07 6.22
N LEU A 85 13.77 11.66 5.77
CA LEU A 85 13.71 12.83 4.91
C LEU A 85 12.99 12.50 3.59
N GLY A 86 12.06 13.35 3.17
CA GLY A 86 11.23 13.17 1.98
C GLY A 86 10.15 12.10 2.11
N SER A 87 9.86 11.61 3.32
CA SER A 87 8.83 10.56 3.52
C SER A 87 7.40 11.06 3.62
N ILE A 88 7.19 12.38 3.62
CA ILE A 88 5.87 13.04 3.56
C ILE A 88 5.86 13.93 2.32
N ASP A 89 5.08 13.54 1.31
CA ASP A 89 5.02 14.23 0.02
C ASP A 89 4.15 15.49 0.13
N LEU A 90 3.01 15.39 0.82
CA LEU A 90 2.05 16.49 0.96
C LEU A 90 1.51 16.54 2.39
N ALA A 91 1.47 17.73 2.99
CA ALA A 91 0.92 17.97 4.33
C ALA A 91 -0.09 19.13 4.31
N LEU A 92 -1.32 18.84 4.69
CA LEU A 92 -2.48 19.73 4.61
C LEU A 92 -3.08 19.96 6.00
N ASP A 93 -3.46 21.20 6.29
CA ASP A 93 -4.27 21.52 7.47
C ASP A 93 -5.72 21.76 7.03
N ALA A 94 -6.66 21.00 7.56
CA ALA A 94 -8.07 21.05 7.17
C ALA A 94 -8.89 22.07 7.98
N ALA A 95 -8.32 22.65 9.04
CA ALA A 95 -9.05 23.48 9.99
C ALA A 95 -9.63 24.74 9.30
N GLY A 96 -10.94 24.92 9.43
CA GLY A 96 -11.67 26.03 8.82
C GLY A 96 -11.77 26.01 7.30
N LYS A 97 -11.13 25.05 6.60
CA LYS A 97 -11.11 24.98 5.14
C LYS A 97 -12.24 24.11 4.60
N PRO A 98 -12.86 24.46 3.46
CA PRO A 98 -13.86 23.64 2.81
C PRO A 98 -13.25 22.45 2.06
N PRO A 99 -13.97 21.33 1.90
CA PRO A 99 -13.47 20.13 1.21
C PRO A 99 -12.88 20.41 -0.18
N ARG A 100 -13.52 21.30 -0.94
CA ARG A 100 -13.08 21.70 -2.30
C ARG A 100 -11.68 22.31 -2.34
N GLU A 101 -11.27 23.01 -1.28
CA GLU A 101 -9.94 23.63 -1.22
C GLU A 101 -8.86 22.57 -1.01
N LEU A 102 -9.11 21.62 -0.13
CA LEU A 102 -8.20 20.48 0.08
C LEU A 102 -8.12 19.61 -1.18
N ALA A 103 -9.25 19.31 -1.82
CA ALA A 103 -9.26 18.59 -3.08
C ALA A 103 -8.43 19.32 -4.16
N ALA A 104 -8.58 20.64 -4.28
CA ALA A 104 -7.80 21.45 -5.21
C ALA A 104 -6.30 21.44 -4.88
N ARG A 105 -5.92 21.48 -3.60
CA ARG A 105 -4.51 21.36 -3.18
C ARG A 105 -3.90 20.01 -3.54
N ILE A 106 -4.63 18.92 -3.34
CA ILE A 106 -4.17 17.57 -3.74
C ILE A 106 -4.06 17.50 -5.27
N LEU A 107 -5.08 17.92 -6.02
CA LEU A 107 -5.04 17.94 -7.50
C LEU A 107 -3.88 18.78 -8.04
N GLY A 108 -3.68 19.97 -7.45
CA GLY A 108 -2.60 20.88 -7.81
C GLY A 108 -1.21 20.27 -7.60
N PHE A 109 -1.03 19.48 -6.54
CA PHE A 109 0.21 18.75 -6.30
C PHE A 109 0.50 17.71 -7.40
N VAL A 110 -0.53 16.99 -7.87
CA VAL A 110 -0.40 15.98 -8.94
C VAL A 110 -0.18 16.63 -10.32
N GLY A 111 -0.32 17.96 -10.44
CA GLY A 111 -0.24 18.68 -11.70
C GLY A 111 -1.50 18.54 -12.56
N SER A 112 -2.61 18.06 -11.99
CA SER A 112 -3.88 17.94 -12.68
C SER A 112 -4.60 19.30 -12.73
N THR A 113 -4.83 19.81 -13.94
CA THR A 113 -5.40 21.15 -14.20
C THR A 113 -6.89 21.15 -14.54
N GLY A 114 -7.58 20.01 -14.43
CA GLY A 114 -9.02 19.90 -14.68
C GLY A 114 -9.88 20.45 -13.52
N PRO A 115 -11.13 20.89 -13.78
CA PRO A 115 -12.04 21.33 -12.73
C PRO A 115 -12.34 20.17 -11.75
N PRO A 116 -12.39 20.43 -10.42
CA PRO A 116 -12.55 19.40 -9.39
C PRO A 116 -13.88 18.63 -9.47
N ALA A 117 -14.85 19.10 -10.25
CA ALA A 117 -16.15 18.45 -10.46
C ALA A 117 -16.11 17.34 -11.52
N GLU A 118 -15.12 17.34 -12.42
CA GLU A 118 -14.99 16.34 -13.50
C GLU A 118 -13.78 15.40 -13.29
N ALA A 119 -12.76 15.86 -12.57
CA ALA A 119 -11.69 14.99 -12.08
C ALA A 119 -12.22 14.15 -10.91
N ALA A 120 -12.68 12.93 -11.19
CA ALA A 120 -13.00 11.98 -10.13
C ALA A 120 -11.79 11.85 -9.19
N ALA A 121 -12.00 11.67 -7.89
CA ALA A 121 -10.91 11.36 -6.94
C ALA A 121 -10.06 10.12 -7.35
N GLY A 122 -10.49 9.36 -8.37
CA GLY A 122 -9.71 8.31 -9.03
C GLY A 122 -8.60 8.80 -9.97
N ASP A 123 -8.67 10.03 -10.48
CA ASP A 123 -7.66 10.68 -11.34
C ASP A 123 -6.53 11.35 -10.53
N LEU A 124 -6.68 11.41 -9.20
CA LEU A 124 -5.66 11.83 -8.23
C LEU A 124 -4.48 10.84 -8.13
N LEU A 125 -4.40 9.81 -8.97
CA LEU A 125 -3.67 8.55 -8.69
C LEU A 125 -2.80 8.05 -9.89
N GLY A 126 -2.26 8.97 -10.70
CA GLY A 126 -1.20 8.69 -11.67
C GLY A 126 0.19 8.55 -11.04
N ASP A 127 1.25 8.35 -11.83
CA ASP A 127 2.64 8.19 -11.31
C ASP A 127 3.18 9.44 -10.59
N ALA A 128 2.56 10.61 -10.81
CA ALA A 128 2.90 11.89 -10.17
C ALA A 128 2.16 12.13 -8.84
N SER A 129 1.36 11.18 -8.36
CA SER A 129 0.56 11.32 -7.15
C SER A 129 1.37 11.21 -5.86
N PRO A 130 0.99 11.93 -4.78
CA PRO A 130 1.67 11.80 -3.50
C PRO A 130 1.50 10.36 -3.00
N ARG A 131 2.60 9.69 -2.67
CA ARG A 131 2.57 8.35 -2.05
C ARG A 131 2.39 8.44 -0.54
N SER A 132 2.57 9.62 0.02
CA SER A 132 2.46 9.91 1.44
C SER A 132 1.78 11.27 1.68
N LEU A 133 0.67 11.24 2.40
CA LEU A 133 -0.19 12.38 2.68
C LEU A 133 -0.39 12.51 4.19
N LEU A 134 -0.37 13.74 4.67
CA LEU A 134 -0.78 14.09 6.01
C LEU A 134 -1.91 15.12 5.94
N ILE A 135 -3.03 14.84 6.60
CA ILE A 135 -4.15 15.79 6.72
C ILE A 135 -4.44 15.93 8.21
N ASP A 136 -4.16 17.09 8.79
CA ASP A 136 -4.46 17.39 10.19
C ASP A 136 -5.74 18.24 10.32
N GLY A 137 -6.43 18.17 11.46
CA GLY A 137 -7.60 19.00 11.74
C GLY A 137 -8.87 18.63 10.97
N VAL A 138 -9.06 17.37 10.57
CA VAL A 138 -10.19 16.94 9.71
C VAL A 138 -11.56 17.24 10.32
N ASP A 139 -11.70 17.10 11.64
CA ASP A 139 -12.93 17.42 12.37
C ASP A 139 -13.22 18.91 12.51
N GLU A 140 -12.23 19.78 12.27
CA GLU A 140 -12.38 21.24 12.28
C GLU A 140 -12.58 21.85 10.88
N SER A 141 -12.69 21.02 9.83
CA SER A 141 -13.08 21.49 8.50
C SER A 141 -14.45 22.15 8.51
N SER A 142 -14.67 23.12 7.62
CA SER A 142 -15.96 23.81 7.50
C SER A 142 -17.11 22.85 7.18
N ASP A 143 -16.81 21.70 6.58
CA ASP A 143 -17.72 20.56 6.45
C ASP A 143 -16.92 19.26 6.58
N SER A 144 -16.72 18.82 7.82
CA SER A 144 -15.92 17.64 8.15
C SER A 144 -16.52 16.33 7.62
N LYS A 145 -17.85 16.25 7.48
CA LYS A 145 -18.52 15.08 6.91
C LYS A 145 -18.26 14.99 5.42
N ALA A 146 -18.49 16.07 4.67
CA ALA A 146 -18.21 16.11 3.24
C ALA A 146 -16.71 15.92 2.97
N LEU A 147 -15.82 16.46 3.80
CA LEU A 147 -14.38 16.22 3.68
C LEU A 147 -14.05 14.73 3.77
N VAL A 148 -14.64 14.02 4.74
CA VAL A 148 -14.44 12.57 4.88
C VAL A 148 -15.07 11.79 3.74
N ASP A 149 -16.30 12.12 3.32
CA ASP A 149 -17.03 11.35 2.33
C ASP A 149 -16.49 11.55 0.89
N ASP A 150 -16.10 12.78 0.54
CA ASP A 150 -15.79 13.20 -0.83
C ASP A 150 -14.29 13.30 -1.11
N VAL A 151 -13.45 13.52 -0.09
CA VAL A 151 -11.99 13.71 -0.27
C VAL A 151 -11.19 12.61 0.42
N VAL A 152 -11.28 12.48 1.75
CA VAL A 152 -10.44 11.55 2.50
C VAL A 152 -10.83 10.10 2.22
N GLY A 153 -12.13 9.80 2.19
CA GLY A 153 -12.69 8.47 1.99
C GLY A 153 -12.23 7.81 0.69
N PRO A 154 -12.39 8.45 -0.49
CA PRO A 154 -11.90 7.90 -1.76
C PRO A 154 -10.40 7.60 -1.78
N ILE A 155 -9.57 8.44 -1.15
CA ILE A 155 -8.11 8.22 -1.08
C ILE A 155 -7.81 7.03 -0.15
N VAL A 156 -8.47 6.97 1.01
CA VAL A 156 -8.35 5.88 1.99
C VAL A 156 -8.77 4.53 1.40
N ASP A 157 -9.84 4.48 0.60
CA ASP A 157 -10.33 3.27 -0.05
C ASP A 157 -9.29 2.64 -0.98
N ARG A 158 -8.40 3.46 -1.55
CA ARG A 158 -7.34 3.04 -2.47
C ARG A 158 -5.97 2.90 -1.80
N ALA A 159 -5.85 3.26 -0.53
CA ALA A 159 -4.55 3.42 0.11
C ALA A 159 -3.73 2.12 0.14
N ALA A 160 -4.37 0.98 0.43
CA ALA A 160 -3.69 -0.32 0.41
C ALA A 160 -3.32 -0.77 -1.00
N GLU A 161 -4.22 -0.61 -1.97
CA GLU A 161 -4.00 -1.05 -3.35
C GLU A 161 -2.89 -0.27 -4.06
N ARG A 162 -2.70 0.99 -3.68
CA ARG A 162 -1.73 1.92 -4.28
C ARG A 162 -0.51 2.18 -3.39
N ASP A 163 -0.38 1.46 -2.27
CA ASP A 163 0.66 1.64 -1.26
C ASP A 163 0.82 3.12 -0.80
N LEU A 164 -0.31 3.81 -0.67
CA LEU A 164 -0.38 5.17 -0.14
C LEU A 164 -0.29 5.13 1.39
N ARG A 165 0.37 6.13 1.97
CA ARG A 165 0.45 6.35 3.41
C ARG A 165 -0.28 7.62 3.77
N ILE A 166 -1.41 7.50 4.46
CA ILE A 166 -2.25 8.63 4.82
C ILE A 166 -2.32 8.74 6.34
N LEU A 167 -1.80 9.83 6.89
CA LEU A 167 -2.04 10.19 8.28
C LEU A 167 -3.24 11.13 8.35
N VAL A 168 -4.25 10.76 9.13
CA VAL A 168 -5.47 11.55 9.36
C VAL A 168 -5.48 12.01 10.82
N GLY A 169 -5.27 13.31 11.01
CA GLY A 169 -5.26 13.99 12.30
C GLY A 169 -6.64 14.55 12.67
N PHE A 170 -7.06 14.31 13.90
CA PHE A 170 -8.28 14.87 14.49
C PHE A 170 -7.95 15.67 15.76
N ARG A 171 -8.59 16.81 15.96
CA ARG A 171 -8.41 17.69 17.12
C ARG A 171 -9.12 17.14 18.34
N SER A 172 -10.19 16.40 18.12
CA SER A 172 -10.96 15.67 19.12
C SER A 172 -10.93 14.16 18.85
N PRO A 173 -11.50 13.32 19.74
CA PRO A 173 -11.60 11.89 19.48
C PRO A 173 -12.43 11.53 18.22
N ALA A 174 -13.28 12.45 17.72
CA ALA A 174 -13.99 12.37 16.44
C ALA A 174 -14.62 11.00 16.11
N VAL A 175 -15.24 10.35 17.10
CA VAL A 175 -15.71 8.96 17.05
C VAL A 175 -16.58 8.68 15.80
N GLY A 176 -17.53 9.57 15.49
CA GLY A 176 -18.42 9.41 14.33
C GLY A 176 -17.68 9.37 12.99
N LEU A 177 -16.75 10.32 12.77
CA LEU A 177 -15.96 10.39 11.53
C LEU A 177 -15.00 9.20 11.41
N ARG A 178 -14.38 8.79 12.51
CA ARG A 178 -13.50 7.62 12.55
C ARG A 178 -14.25 6.32 12.27
N LEU A 179 -15.46 6.16 12.83
CA LEU A 179 -16.32 5.02 12.53
C LEU A 179 -16.74 5.00 11.05
N ALA A 180 -17.01 6.15 10.45
CA ALA A 180 -17.29 6.26 9.01
C ALA A 180 -16.08 5.82 8.16
N LEU A 181 -14.88 6.31 8.47
CA LEU A 181 -13.64 5.88 7.81
C LEU A 181 -13.38 4.38 7.99
N LEU A 182 -13.56 3.85 9.20
CA LEU A 182 -13.41 2.43 9.48
C LEU A 182 -14.41 1.58 8.69
N ALA A 183 -15.66 2.01 8.59
CA ALA A 183 -16.70 1.33 7.81
C ALA A 183 -16.32 1.21 6.34
N ARG A 184 -15.82 2.30 5.74
CA ARG A 184 -15.34 2.31 4.35
C ARG A 184 -14.17 1.35 4.16
N ARG A 185 -13.17 1.40 5.05
CA ARG A 185 -12.00 0.51 5.00
C ARG A 185 -12.37 -0.97 5.13
N ILE A 186 -13.34 -1.33 5.97
CA ILE A 186 -13.86 -2.69 6.09
C ILE A 186 -14.60 -3.12 4.81
N ALA A 187 -15.35 -2.21 4.17
CA ALA A 187 -15.99 -2.48 2.88
C ALA A 187 -14.95 -2.72 1.78
N GLY A 188 -13.89 -1.90 1.71
CA GLY A 188 -12.76 -2.10 0.80
C GLY A 188 -12.04 -3.43 1.04
N LEU A 189 -11.81 -3.80 2.31
CA LEU A 189 -11.25 -5.12 2.65
C LEU A 189 -12.12 -6.26 2.12
N ARG A 190 -13.44 -6.18 2.26
CA ARG A 190 -14.37 -7.20 1.74
C ARG A 190 -14.20 -7.41 0.24
N GLU A 191 -14.08 -6.31 -0.50
CA GLU A 191 -13.88 -6.34 -1.95
C GLU A 191 -12.52 -6.94 -2.30
N ALA A 192 -11.45 -6.50 -1.63
CA ALA A 192 -10.11 -7.02 -1.84
C ALA A 192 -10.03 -8.54 -1.52
N GLU A 193 -10.68 -9.01 -0.46
CA GLU A 193 -10.80 -10.43 -0.12
C GLU A 193 -11.56 -11.22 -1.19
N HIS A 194 -12.62 -10.64 -1.76
CA HIS A 194 -13.39 -11.25 -2.83
C HIS A 194 -12.54 -11.42 -4.09
N LEU A 195 -11.89 -10.35 -4.56
CA LEU A 195 -11.01 -10.35 -5.72
C LEU A 195 -9.82 -11.31 -5.54
N ALA A 196 -9.20 -11.33 -4.35
CA ALA A 196 -8.11 -12.26 -4.05
C ALA A 196 -8.57 -13.72 -4.14
N ARG A 197 -9.79 -14.03 -3.64
CA ARG A 197 -10.37 -15.37 -3.69
C ARG A 197 -10.68 -15.81 -5.12
N GLU A 198 -11.21 -14.92 -5.95
CA GLU A 198 -11.45 -15.20 -7.37
C GLU A 198 -10.16 -15.43 -8.15
N ASN A 199 -9.16 -14.56 -7.95
CA ASN A 199 -7.86 -14.72 -8.60
C ASN A 199 -7.19 -16.04 -8.19
N ARG A 200 -7.22 -16.36 -6.89
CA ARG A 200 -6.70 -17.63 -6.37
C ARG A 200 -7.34 -18.83 -7.06
N ARG A 201 -8.68 -18.88 -7.15
CA ARG A 201 -9.40 -19.98 -7.84
C ARG A 201 -8.95 -20.15 -9.29
N ARG A 202 -8.71 -19.04 -10.01
CA ARG A 202 -8.21 -19.08 -11.39
C ARG A 202 -6.80 -19.66 -11.49
N ILE A 203 -5.94 -19.36 -10.51
CA ILE A 203 -4.55 -19.82 -10.48
C ILE A 203 -4.45 -21.26 -9.96
N GLU A 204 -5.29 -21.69 -9.02
CA GLU A 204 -5.33 -23.05 -8.45
C GLU A 204 -5.56 -24.13 -9.53
N ALA A 205 -6.18 -23.78 -10.65
CA ALA A 205 -6.33 -24.67 -11.80
C ALA A 205 -4.98 -25.01 -12.48
N ARG A 206 -3.92 -24.23 -12.25
CA ARG A 206 -2.63 -24.29 -12.97
C ARG A 206 -1.41 -24.35 -12.06
N VAL A 207 -1.52 -23.91 -10.81
CA VAL A 207 -0.41 -23.85 -9.85
C VAL A 207 -0.83 -24.49 -8.53
N ARG A 208 0.06 -25.32 -7.95
CA ARG A 208 -0.17 -26.01 -6.68
C ARG A 208 0.36 -25.17 -5.50
N GLY A 209 -0.07 -25.46 -4.28
CA GLY A 209 0.52 -24.87 -3.06
C GLY A 209 0.23 -23.38 -2.83
N LEU A 210 -0.83 -22.83 -3.40
CA LEU A 210 -1.15 -21.41 -3.19
C LEU A 210 -1.54 -21.12 -1.72
N PRO A 211 -1.13 -19.96 -1.19
CA PRO A 211 -1.50 -19.53 0.16
C PRO A 211 -3.02 -19.43 0.34
N PRO A 212 -3.56 -19.78 1.53
CA PRO A 212 -4.99 -19.70 1.80
C PRO A 212 -5.46 -18.25 1.99
N ALA A 213 -6.63 -17.92 1.43
CA ALA A 213 -7.31 -16.66 1.70
C ALA A 213 -8.07 -16.72 3.03
N LYS A 214 -7.86 -15.76 3.93
CA LYS A 214 -8.54 -15.66 5.23
C LYS A 214 -9.67 -14.62 5.16
N PRO A 215 -10.94 -14.99 5.39
CA PRO A 215 -12.06 -14.05 5.31
C PRO A 215 -12.26 -13.28 6.62
N ARG A 216 -11.63 -12.12 6.79
CA ARG A 216 -11.71 -11.29 8.00
C ARG A 216 -12.77 -10.20 7.92
N ALA A 217 -13.12 -9.74 6.73
CA ALA A 217 -14.05 -8.61 6.56
C ALA A 217 -15.40 -8.84 7.26
N SER A 218 -15.97 -10.04 7.17
CA SER A 218 -17.26 -10.37 7.82
C SER A 218 -17.19 -10.26 9.35
N GLN A 219 -16.10 -10.74 9.96
CA GLN A 219 -15.92 -10.65 11.41
C GLN A 219 -15.75 -9.19 11.86
N LEU A 220 -14.96 -8.41 11.12
CA LEU A 220 -14.76 -6.98 11.40
C LEU A 220 -16.06 -6.18 11.23
N ARG A 221 -16.89 -6.51 10.23
CA ARG A 221 -18.21 -5.88 10.03
C ARG A 221 -19.17 -6.14 11.19
N ILE A 222 -19.19 -7.35 11.74
CA ILE A 222 -20.00 -7.67 12.93
C ILE A 222 -19.53 -6.82 14.12
N ARG A 223 -18.22 -6.76 14.37
CA ARG A 223 -17.65 -5.94 15.46
C ARG A 223 -17.91 -4.45 15.26
N LEU A 224 -17.86 -3.96 14.02
CA LEU A 224 -18.19 -2.57 13.69
C LEU A 224 -19.64 -2.25 14.06
N THR A 225 -20.56 -3.18 13.82
CA THR A 225 -21.97 -3.02 14.18
C THR A 225 -22.13 -2.88 15.70
N ALA A 226 -21.36 -3.64 16.48
CA ALA A 226 -21.33 -3.50 17.94
C ALA A 226 -20.74 -2.15 18.38
N LEU A 227 -19.65 -1.68 17.75
CA LEU A 227 -19.09 -0.35 18.03
C LEU A 227 -20.06 0.79 17.68
N LEU A 228 -20.78 0.68 16.55
CA LEU A 228 -21.79 1.67 16.15
C LEU A 228 -22.94 1.75 17.14
N ALA A 229 -23.29 0.64 17.79
CA ALA A 229 -24.28 0.62 18.86
C ALA A 229 -23.72 1.27 20.14
N ALA A 230 -22.52 0.87 20.58
CA ALA A 230 -21.86 1.40 21.76
C ALA A 230 -21.55 2.91 21.66
N ALA A 231 -21.28 3.42 20.45
CA ALA A 231 -21.05 4.85 20.21
C ALA A 231 -22.27 5.75 20.48
N ARG A 232 -23.45 5.17 20.72
CA ARG A 232 -24.66 5.90 21.13
C ARG A 232 -24.75 6.07 22.65
N GLU A 233 -23.88 5.41 23.41
CA GLU A 233 -23.86 5.47 24.87
C GLU A 233 -22.97 6.62 25.39
N PRO A 234 -23.20 7.12 26.62
CA PRO A 234 -22.54 8.33 27.11
C PRO A 234 -21.07 8.19 27.50
N ASP A 235 -20.54 6.97 27.68
CA ASP A 235 -19.15 6.73 28.11
C ASP A 235 -18.24 6.32 26.93
N PRO A 236 -17.42 7.24 26.40
CA PRO A 236 -16.58 6.98 25.24
C PRO A 236 -15.23 6.32 25.58
N GLY A 237 -14.86 6.14 26.86
CA GLY A 237 -13.51 5.71 27.26
C GLY A 237 -13.12 4.35 26.68
N PRO A 238 -13.79 3.26 27.09
CA PRO A 238 -13.56 1.93 26.52
C PRO A 238 -13.78 1.88 25.00
N LEU A 239 -14.71 2.69 24.48
CA LEU A 239 -15.02 2.74 23.05
C LEU A 239 -13.82 3.18 22.20
N LEU A 240 -13.03 4.16 22.67
CA LEU A 240 -11.88 4.68 21.92
C LEU A 240 -10.75 3.66 21.79
N GLU A 241 -10.50 2.86 22.83
CA GLU A 241 -9.52 1.77 22.79
C GLU A 241 -9.96 0.67 21.81
N HIS A 242 -11.22 0.26 21.87
CA HIS A 242 -11.77 -0.74 20.94
C HIS A 242 -11.76 -0.24 19.49
N LEU A 243 -12.07 1.04 19.28
CA LEU A 243 -12.01 1.68 17.97
C LEU A 243 -10.58 1.66 17.41
N ALA A 244 -9.59 2.07 18.21
CA ALA A 244 -8.18 2.05 17.80
C ALA A 244 -7.70 0.61 17.48
N ALA A 245 -8.09 -0.37 18.30
CA ALA A 245 -7.77 -1.77 18.05
C ALA A 245 -8.39 -2.29 16.74
N MET A 246 -9.63 -1.87 16.43
CA MET A 246 -10.31 -2.23 15.19
C MET A 246 -9.71 -1.54 13.96
N GLU A 247 -9.31 -0.27 14.05
CA GLU A 247 -8.57 0.43 12.99
C GLU A 247 -7.28 -0.33 12.64
N GLN A 248 -6.46 -0.67 13.65
CA GLN A 248 -5.23 -1.44 13.47
C GLN A 248 -5.48 -2.86 12.95
N GLY A 249 -6.55 -3.52 13.40
CA GLY A 249 -6.95 -4.84 12.92
C GLY A 249 -7.35 -4.85 11.44
N THR A 250 -8.04 -3.79 11.01
CA THR A 250 -8.45 -3.59 9.62
C THR A 250 -7.25 -3.34 8.71
N ASP A 251 -6.30 -2.50 9.13
CA ASP A 251 -5.04 -2.29 8.40
C ASP A 251 -4.25 -3.58 8.19
N ARG A 252 -4.07 -4.36 9.27
CA ARG A 252 -3.36 -5.64 9.17
C ARG A 252 -4.04 -6.59 8.19
N ALA A 253 -5.38 -6.65 8.20
CA ALA A 253 -6.12 -7.47 7.26
C ALA A 253 -5.98 -6.98 5.80
N LEU A 254 -6.02 -5.67 5.56
CA LEU A 254 -5.79 -5.07 4.24
C LEU A 254 -4.38 -5.36 3.72
N HIS A 255 -3.37 -5.22 4.58
CA HIS A 255 -1.98 -5.54 4.25
C HIS A 255 -1.81 -7.01 3.87
N GLU A 256 -2.35 -7.92 4.68
CA GLU A 256 -2.27 -9.37 4.41
C GLU A 256 -2.97 -9.76 3.08
N VAL A 257 -4.12 -9.18 2.78
CA VAL A 257 -4.82 -9.42 1.50
C VAL A 257 -4.03 -8.85 0.32
N THR A 258 -3.40 -7.70 0.48
CA THR A 258 -2.56 -7.09 -0.56
C THR A 258 -1.32 -7.94 -0.81
N ALA A 259 -0.64 -8.40 0.25
CA ALA A 259 0.49 -9.33 0.14
C ALA A 259 0.09 -10.64 -0.56
N LEU A 260 -1.06 -11.21 -0.20
CA LEU A 260 -1.62 -12.39 -0.87
C LEU A 260 -1.83 -12.15 -2.37
N ARG A 261 -2.40 -10.99 -2.76
CA ARG A 261 -2.59 -10.64 -4.18
C ARG A 261 -1.26 -10.55 -4.93
N HIS A 262 -0.23 -9.96 -4.32
CA HIS A 262 1.10 -9.90 -4.92
C HIS A 262 1.70 -11.29 -5.08
N GLU A 263 1.61 -12.15 -4.06
CA GLU A 263 2.11 -13.52 -4.13
C GLU A 263 1.41 -14.34 -5.22
N LEU A 264 0.08 -14.26 -5.30
CA LEU A 264 -0.70 -14.91 -6.36
C LEU A 264 -0.27 -14.43 -7.76
N THR A 265 -0.03 -13.13 -7.92
CA THR A 265 0.44 -12.55 -9.19
C THR A 265 1.85 -13.03 -9.54
N ALA A 266 2.74 -13.12 -8.54
CA ALA A 266 4.08 -13.66 -8.73
C ALA A 266 4.04 -15.13 -9.17
N ARG A 267 3.21 -15.96 -8.53
CA ARG A 267 3.02 -17.38 -8.92
C ARG A 267 2.46 -17.54 -10.33
N ALA A 268 1.50 -16.71 -10.71
CA ALA A 268 0.95 -16.71 -12.07
C ALA A 268 2.02 -16.31 -13.12
N THR A 269 2.81 -15.28 -12.81
CA THR A 269 3.92 -14.81 -13.65
C THR A 269 5.00 -15.86 -13.79
N GLU A 270 5.43 -16.49 -12.69
CA GLU A 270 6.43 -17.56 -12.67
C GLU A 270 5.99 -18.73 -13.55
N HIS A 271 4.74 -19.17 -13.43
CA HIS A 271 4.19 -20.21 -14.29
C HIS A 271 4.20 -19.81 -15.79
N GLN A 272 3.88 -18.56 -16.13
CA GLN A 272 3.97 -18.07 -17.51
C GLN A 272 5.41 -18.03 -18.03
N GLN A 273 6.36 -17.61 -17.19
CA GLN A 273 7.79 -17.57 -17.52
C GLN A 273 8.34 -18.97 -17.79
N LEU A 274 7.98 -19.97 -16.97
CA LEU A 274 8.40 -21.36 -17.18
C LEU A 274 7.91 -21.92 -18.52
N ARG A 275 6.69 -21.57 -18.94
CA ARG A 275 6.16 -21.95 -20.26
C ARG A 275 6.95 -21.29 -21.39
N GLY A 276 7.20 -19.98 -21.28
CA GLY A 276 8.02 -19.26 -22.27
C GLY A 276 9.45 -19.80 -22.38
N LEU A 277 10.07 -20.16 -21.24
CA LEU A 277 11.40 -20.78 -21.22
C LEU A 277 11.40 -22.15 -21.91
N LEU A 278 10.40 -22.99 -21.63
CA LEU A 278 10.27 -24.28 -22.31
C LEU A 278 10.15 -24.11 -23.83
N ASP A 279 9.32 -23.17 -24.28
CA ASP A 279 9.12 -22.88 -25.71
C ASP A 279 10.40 -22.36 -26.37
N ALA A 280 11.14 -21.46 -25.70
CA ALA A 280 12.41 -20.95 -26.19
C ALA A 280 13.49 -22.05 -26.31
N HIS A 281 13.59 -22.93 -25.32
CA HIS A 281 14.53 -24.06 -25.38
C HIS A 281 14.12 -25.08 -26.44
N ARG A 282 12.82 -25.29 -26.65
CA ARG A 282 12.30 -26.11 -27.75
C ARG A 282 12.69 -25.53 -29.11
N ALA A 283 12.51 -24.22 -29.31
CA ALA A 283 12.90 -23.55 -30.55
C ALA A 283 14.41 -23.70 -30.83
N ARG A 284 15.25 -23.53 -29.80
CA ARG A 284 16.70 -23.77 -29.90
C ARG A 284 17.05 -25.21 -30.26
N ALA A 285 16.38 -26.19 -29.65
CA ALA A 285 16.61 -27.60 -29.94
C ALA A 285 16.26 -27.92 -31.40
N VAL A 286 15.15 -27.38 -31.91
CA VAL A 286 14.73 -27.52 -33.32
C VAL A 286 15.75 -26.87 -34.25
N ALA A 287 16.19 -25.63 -33.97
CA ALA A 287 17.19 -24.93 -34.78
C ALA A 287 18.55 -25.65 -34.81
N GLY A 288 18.94 -26.31 -33.72
CA GLY A 288 20.14 -27.14 -33.64
C GLY A 288 20.01 -28.55 -34.22
N GLY A 289 18.86 -28.89 -34.84
CA GLY A 289 18.60 -30.22 -35.41
C GLY A 289 18.57 -31.35 -34.37
N LEU A 290 18.23 -31.04 -33.12
CA LEU A 290 18.23 -31.99 -32.00
C LEU A 290 16.91 -32.75 -31.85
N THR A 291 16.03 -32.67 -32.84
CA THR A 291 14.69 -33.29 -32.83
C THR A 291 14.74 -34.81 -32.67
N GLU A 292 15.79 -35.44 -33.22
CA GLU A 292 16.01 -36.90 -33.18
C GLU A 292 16.99 -37.32 -32.08
N HIS A 293 17.54 -36.38 -31.31
CA HIS A 293 18.53 -36.68 -30.28
C HIS A 293 17.91 -37.55 -29.18
N ARG A 294 18.47 -38.74 -28.98
CA ARG A 294 18.02 -39.70 -27.96
C ARG A 294 18.00 -39.01 -26.60
N GLY A 295 16.84 -39.06 -25.92
CA GLY A 295 16.65 -38.53 -24.57
C GLY A 295 16.02 -37.13 -24.47
N ILE A 296 16.29 -36.21 -25.41
CA ILE A 296 15.81 -34.81 -25.31
C ILE A 296 14.28 -34.72 -25.36
N GLY A 297 13.65 -35.52 -26.24
CA GLY A 297 12.19 -35.59 -26.33
C GLY A 297 11.51 -36.08 -25.04
N ARG A 298 12.19 -36.89 -24.21
CA ARG A 298 11.66 -37.33 -22.91
C ARG A 298 11.63 -36.18 -21.91
N PHE A 299 12.69 -35.39 -21.84
CA PHE A 299 12.77 -34.22 -20.96
C PHE A 299 11.73 -33.17 -21.37
N TYR A 300 11.57 -32.92 -22.68
CA TYR A 300 10.54 -32.02 -23.19
C TYR A 300 9.13 -32.48 -22.80
N ARG A 301 8.76 -33.74 -23.11
CA ARG A 301 7.43 -34.25 -22.77
C ARG A 301 7.15 -34.16 -21.28
N ARG A 302 8.11 -34.55 -20.42
CA ARG A 302 7.95 -34.43 -18.97
C ARG A 302 7.70 -33.00 -18.52
N ALA A 303 8.46 -32.03 -19.02
CA ALA A 303 8.28 -30.62 -18.66
C ALA A 303 6.95 -30.06 -19.20
N HIS A 304 6.59 -30.41 -20.44
CA HIS A 304 5.32 -30.02 -21.05
C HIS A 304 4.12 -30.61 -20.30
N ASP A 305 4.13 -31.90 -20.00
CA ASP A 305 3.03 -32.55 -19.28
C ASP A 305 2.86 -31.93 -17.89
N LEU A 306 3.96 -31.65 -17.17
CA LEU A 306 3.89 -30.99 -15.86
C LEU A 306 3.28 -29.59 -15.94
N LEU A 307 3.60 -28.80 -16.97
CA LEU A 307 3.11 -27.42 -17.12
C LEU A 307 1.69 -27.31 -17.72
N TRP A 308 1.17 -28.37 -18.36
CA TRP A 308 -0.15 -28.35 -19.02
C TRP A 308 -1.17 -29.33 -18.43
N ALA A 309 -0.77 -30.40 -17.72
CA ALA A 309 -1.68 -31.44 -17.24
C ALA A 309 -2.40 -31.12 -15.90
N GLY A 310 -2.18 -29.93 -15.32
CA GLY A 310 -2.84 -29.50 -14.08
C GLY A 310 -1.91 -28.69 -13.19
N PRO A 311 -2.24 -28.51 -11.89
CA PRO A 311 -1.45 -27.65 -11.02
C PRO A 311 -0.02 -28.17 -10.84
N CYS A 312 0.97 -27.35 -11.19
CA CYS A 312 2.39 -27.71 -11.15
C CYS A 312 3.15 -27.01 -10.03
N ASP A 313 4.28 -27.58 -9.63
CA ASP A 313 5.22 -27.03 -8.62
C ASP A 313 6.70 -27.23 -9.04
N LEU A 314 6.98 -27.37 -10.35
CA LEU A 314 8.28 -27.89 -10.80
C LEU A 314 8.96 -26.99 -11.83
N ALA A 315 9.80 -26.08 -11.32
CA ALA A 315 10.82 -25.40 -12.11
C ALA A 315 11.92 -26.37 -12.59
N ASP A 316 12.23 -27.40 -11.80
CA ASP A 316 13.36 -28.30 -12.06
C ASP A 316 13.24 -29.07 -13.38
N ALA A 317 12.02 -29.45 -13.78
CA ALA A 317 11.80 -30.19 -15.02
C ALA A 317 12.12 -29.36 -16.28
N VAL A 318 11.78 -28.05 -16.24
CA VAL A 318 12.11 -27.11 -17.32
C VAL A 318 13.61 -26.85 -17.35
N HIS A 319 14.24 -26.66 -16.18
CA HIS A 319 15.69 -26.47 -16.08
C HIS A 319 16.47 -27.70 -16.55
N ALA A 320 16.02 -28.91 -16.21
CA ALA A 320 16.64 -30.15 -16.68
C ALA A 320 16.56 -30.30 -18.20
N TYR A 321 15.42 -29.92 -18.81
CA TYR A 321 15.31 -29.86 -20.27
C TYR A 321 16.24 -28.82 -20.88
N ALA A 322 16.28 -27.61 -20.33
CA ALA A 322 17.15 -26.53 -20.76
C ALA A 322 18.63 -26.94 -20.73
N GLU A 323 19.05 -27.62 -19.66
CA GLU A 323 20.41 -28.11 -19.50
C GLU A 323 20.74 -29.24 -20.47
N ALA A 324 19.83 -30.20 -20.68
CA ALA A 324 20.00 -31.26 -21.68
C ALA A 324 20.14 -30.68 -23.10
N VAL A 325 19.37 -29.64 -23.44
CA VAL A 325 19.51 -28.94 -24.73
C VAL A 325 20.84 -28.19 -24.83
N ARG A 326 21.33 -27.56 -23.75
CA ARG A 326 22.66 -26.92 -23.75
C ARG A 326 23.76 -27.94 -24.03
N ARG A 327 23.84 -29.00 -23.22
CA ARG A 327 24.89 -30.02 -23.36
C ARG A 327 24.92 -30.64 -24.76
N ALA A 328 23.76 -30.99 -25.31
CA ALA A 328 23.69 -31.58 -26.65
C ALA A 328 24.08 -30.61 -27.79
N LEU A 329 23.90 -29.29 -27.61
CA LEU A 329 24.38 -28.30 -28.57
C LEU A 329 25.91 -28.12 -28.47
N ASP A 330 26.45 -28.18 -27.26
CA ASP A 330 27.89 -28.04 -27.02
C ASP A 330 28.64 -29.28 -27.55
N ASP A 331 28.15 -30.50 -27.29
CA ASP A 331 28.70 -31.76 -27.81
C ASP A 331 28.75 -31.77 -29.37
N ARG A 332 27.76 -31.19 -30.04
CA ARG A 332 27.76 -31.06 -31.51
C ARG A 332 28.76 -30.03 -32.03
N ARG A 333 29.02 -28.97 -31.28
CA ARG A 333 30.01 -27.94 -31.65
C ARG A 333 31.42 -28.49 -31.50
N GLU A 334 31.67 -29.29 -30.47
CA GLU A 334 32.96 -29.96 -30.24
C GLU A 334 33.19 -31.13 -31.20
N GLY A 335 32.13 -31.80 -31.66
CA GLY A 335 32.18 -32.90 -32.62
C GLY A 335 32.17 -32.50 -34.11
N ALA A 336 32.17 -31.21 -34.43
CA ALA A 336 32.29 -30.74 -35.82
C ALA A 336 33.79 -30.65 -36.19
N PRO A 337 34.30 -31.45 -37.16
CA PRO A 337 35.67 -31.32 -37.61
C PRO A 337 35.86 -29.99 -38.37
N SER A 338 36.98 -29.29 -38.10
CA SER A 338 37.46 -28.14 -38.87
C SER A 338 37.66 -28.46 -40.35
#